data_AF-A0A378WDA8-F1
#
_entry.id   AF-A0A378WDA8-F1
#
_cell.length_a   1.000
_cell.length_b   1.000
_cell.length_c   1.000
_cell.angle_alpha   90.00
_cell.angle_beta   90.00
_cell.angle_gamma   90.00
#
_symmetry.space_group_name_H-M   'P 1'
#
loop_
_entity.id
_entity.type
_entity.pdbx_description
1 polymer ?
#
loop_
_entity_poly.entity_id
_entity_poly.type
_entity_poly.pdbx_seq_one_letter_code
_entity_poly.pdbx_strand_id
1 'polypeptide(L)'
;MAQDDSVDVTAFIAHTIQRLRSEIAENGWTTVAVVPTAADPEVRYVYTVGLTKIGQPELAVYGVPASVAKQLLDNLARRLIDRGTGPAPGERFPEAASGGLELAAMPMTDSRDLVLINCLYPQWSAVQIVWPDAGAGCPGNQGAH
;
A
#
# COMPACT_ATOMS: atom_id res chain seq x y z
N MET A 1 -5.47 9.47 -40.37
CA MET A 1 -4.32 9.00 -39.58
C MET A 1 -4.81 8.84 -38.15
N ALA A 2 -5.22 7.64 -37.77
CA ALA A 2 -5.41 7.30 -36.37
C ALA A 2 -4.03 6.94 -35.84
N GLN A 3 -3.48 7.77 -34.97
CA GLN A 3 -2.24 7.46 -34.28
C GLN A 3 -2.59 6.35 -33.27
N ASP A 4 -2.03 5.17 -33.48
CA ASP A 4 -2.10 4.06 -32.54
C ASP A 4 -1.21 4.42 -31.34
N ASP A 5 -1.77 5.23 -30.45
CA ASP A 5 -1.19 5.61 -29.14
C ASP A 5 -1.28 4.43 -28.16
N SER A 6 -0.98 3.21 -28.64
CA SER A 6 -0.86 2.04 -27.78
C SER A 6 0.42 2.20 -26.99
N VAL A 7 0.30 2.73 -25.78
CA VAL A 7 1.35 2.67 -24.75
C VAL A 7 1.89 1.24 -24.75
N ASP A 8 3.18 1.07 -25.03
CA ASP A 8 3.84 -0.22 -24.86
C ASP A 8 3.90 -0.51 -23.35
N VAL A 9 2.87 -1.20 -22.87
CA VAL A 9 2.69 -1.56 -21.47
C VAL A 9 3.89 -2.36 -20.96
N THR A 10 4.51 -3.17 -21.81
CA THR A 10 5.67 -3.99 -21.44
C THR A 10 6.89 -3.10 -21.20
N ALA A 11 7.16 -2.17 -22.11
CA ALA A 11 8.26 -1.21 -21.95
C ALA A 11 8.05 -0.30 -20.73
N PHE A 12 6.81 0.15 -20.50
CA PHE A 12 6.45 0.94 -19.33
C PHE A 12 6.67 0.17 -18.01
N ILE A 13 6.24 -1.08 -17.95
CA ILE A 13 6.46 -1.94 -16.78
C ILE A 13 7.96 -2.17 -16.57
N ALA A 14 8.72 -2.49 -17.62
CA ALA A 14 10.16 -2.72 -17.51
C ALA A 14 10.90 -1.48 -16.98
N HIS A 15 10.57 -0.29 -17.49
CA HIS A 15 11.17 0.96 -17.02
C HIS A 15 10.79 1.26 -15.56
N THR A 16 9.51 1.10 -15.22
CA THR A 16 9.01 1.25 -13.85
C THR A 16 9.76 0.31 -12.90
N ILE A 17 9.89 -0.97 -13.25
CA ILE A 17 10.60 -1.96 -12.44
C ILE A 17 12.08 -1.59 -12.25
N GLN A 18 12.75 -1.11 -13.29
CA GLN A 18 14.14 -0.66 -13.18
C GLN A 18 14.27 0.51 -12.22
N ARG A 19 13.37 1.50 -12.32
CA ARG A 19 13.31 2.62 -11.39
C ARG A 19 13.09 2.16 -9.95
N LEU A 20 12.11 1.29 -9.71
CA LEU A 20 11.82 0.77 -8.36
C LEU A 20 13.03 0.04 -7.77
N ARG A 21 13.74 -0.76 -8.59
CA ARG A 21 14.96 -1.45 -8.12
C ARG A 21 16.03 -0.48 -7.65
N SER A 22 16.24 0.63 -8.35
CA SER A 22 17.18 1.67 -7.95
C SER A 22 16.76 2.33 -6.64
N GLU A 23 15.49 2.76 -6.53
CA GLU A 23 14.97 3.41 -5.31
C GLU A 23 15.04 2.47 -4.09
N ILE A 24 14.75 1.17 -4.27
CA ILE A 24 14.85 0.15 -3.24
C ILE A 24 16.31 -0.10 -2.84
N ALA A 25 17.25 -0.08 -3.79
CA ALA A 25 18.67 -0.27 -3.48
C ALA A 25 19.23 0.90 -2.66
N GLU A 26 18.74 2.12 -2.90
CA GLU A 26 19.16 3.32 -2.19
C GLU A 26 18.51 3.44 -0.80
N ASN A 27 17.21 3.16 -0.70
CA ASN A 27 16.41 3.50 0.49
C ASN A 27 15.90 2.27 1.28
N GLY A 28 16.07 1.06 0.76
CA GLY A 28 15.50 -0.18 1.30
C GLY A 28 14.06 -0.47 0.86
N TRP A 29 13.26 0.58 0.66
CA TRP A 29 11.90 0.50 0.08
C TRP A 29 11.60 1.72 -0.77
N THR A 30 10.49 1.67 -1.50
CA THR A 30 9.86 2.82 -2.15
C THR A 30 8.34 2.71 -2.07
N THR A 31 7.63 3.79 -2.39
CA THR A 31 6.16 3.83 -2.43
C THR A 31 5.67 3.96 -3.86
N VAL A 32 4.71 3.13 -4.26
CA VAL A 32 4.02 3.20 -5.54
C VAL A 32 2.62 3.75 -5.32
N ALA A 33 2.27 4.81 -6.04
CA ALA A 33 0.92 5.35 -6.06
C ALA A 33 0.18 4.89 -7.32
N VAL A 34 -0.96 4.25 -7.12
CA VAL A 34 -1.93 3.96 -8.18
C VAL A 34 -2.98 5.06 -8.14
N VAL A 35 -3.06 5.82 -9.23
CA VAL A 35 -3.92 6.99 -9.35
C VAL A 35 -5.07 6.67 -10.32
N PRO A 36 -6.21 7.37 -10.18
CA PRO A 36 -7.34 7.19 -11.07
C PRO A 36 -6.98 7.33 -12.55
N THR A 37 -7.57 6.48 -13.37
CA THR A 37 -7.50 6.56 -14.84
C THR A 37 -8.88 6.78 -15.42
N ALA A 38 -8.99 7.09 -16.72
CA ALA A 38 -10.29 7.19 -17.38
C ALA A 38 -11.08 5.86 -17.37
N ALA A 39 -10.37 4.71 -17.34
CA ALA A 39 -10.96 3.39 -17.29
C ALA A 39 -11.36 2.97 -15.87
N ASP A 40 -10.69 3.52 -14.86
CA ASP A 40 -10.95 3.25 -13.44
C ASP A 40 -10.79 4.56 -12.65
N PRO A 41 -11.87 5.35 -12.51
CA PRO A 41 -11.82 6.64 -11.85
C PRO A 41 -11.80 6.55 -10.31
N GLU A 42 -12.12 5.38 -9.76
CA GLU A 42 -12.24 5.16 -8.32
C GLU A 42 -10.97 4.57 -7.72
N VAL A 43 -10.11 3.95 -8.54
CA VAL A 43 -8.85 3.39 -8.04
C VAL A 43 -7.91 4.46 -7.51
N ARG A 44 -7.71 4.43 -6.20
CA ARG A 44 -6.67 5.23 -5.53
C ARG A 44 -6.14 4.51 -4.31
N TYR A 45 -4.90 4.05 -4.43
CA TYR A 45 -4.17 3.49 -3.32
C TYR A 45 -2.68 3.71 -3.49
N VAL A 46 -1.96 3.63 -2.37
CA VAL A 46 -0.50 3.68 -2.36
C VAL A 46 -0.02 2.48 -1.57
N TYR A 47 1.07 1.89 -2.03
CA TYR A 47 1.66 0.73 -1.36
C TYR A 47 3.19 0.80 -1.35
N THR A 48 3.83 0.11 -0.41
CA THR A 48 5.28 -0.03 -0.38
C THR A 48 5.75 -1.14 -1.29
N VAL A 49 6.97 -1.01 -1.78
CA VAL A 49 7.70 -2.07 -2.48
C VAL A 49 9.12 -2.10 -1.94
N GLY A 50 9.57 -3.25 -1.46
CA GLY A 50 10.93 -3.42 -0.97
C GLY A 50 11.01 -3.97 0.45
N LEU A 51 9.97 -3.80 1.26
CA LEU A 51 9.92 -4.32 2.63
C LEU A 51 10.06 -5.85 2.66
N THR A 52 9.60 -6.51 1.60
CA THR A 52 9.79 -7.96 1.41
C THR A 52 11.26 -8.38 1.48
N LYS A 53 12.21 -7.56 0.99
CA LYS A 53 13.66 -7.91 1.01
C LYS A 53 14.25 -8.02 2.41
N ILE A 54 13.65 -7.32 3.37
CA ILE A 54 14.09 -7.31 4.76
C ILE A 54 13.18 -8.17 5.65
N GLY A 55 12.38 -9.06 5.02
CA GLY A 55 11.50 -9.99 5.73
C GLY A 55 10.24 -9.36 6.31
N GLN A 56 9.87 -8.16 5.87
CA GLN A 56 8.68 -7.44 6.34
C GLN A 56 7.55 -7.49 5.30
N PRO A 57 6.27 -7.48 5.72
CA PRO A 57 5.15 -7.37 4.79
C PRO A 57 5.12 -5.99 4.13
N GLU A 58 4.62 -5.93 2.90
CA GLU A 58 4.35 -4.68 2.21
C GLU A 58 3.12 -4.01 2.83
N LEU A 59 3.10 -2.69 2.84
CA LEU A 59 2.03 -1.90 3.43
C LEU A 59 1.21 -1.23 2.33
N ALA A 60 -0.10 -1.28 2.41
CA ALA A 60 -1.00 -0.61 1.47
C ALA A 60 -2.01 0.29 2.20
N VAL A 61 -2.34 1.42 1.59
CA VAL A 61 -3.33 2.39 2.10
C VAL A 61 -4.28 2.77 0.95
N TYR A 62 -5.58 2.73 1.23
CA TYR A 62 -6.65 3.04 0.28
C TYR A 62 -7.44 4.27 0.74
N GLY A 63 -8.10 4.95 -0.20
CA GLY A 63 -9.14 5.94 0.12
C GLY A 63 -8.65 7.31 0.63
N VAL A 64 -7.35 7.58 0.59
CA VAL A 64 -6.77 8.89 0.99
C VAL A 64 -5.90 9.50 -0.13
N PRO A 65 -5.61 10.81 -0.09
CA PRO A 65 -4.71 11.43 -1.06
C PRO A 65 -3.33 10.77 -1.10
N ALA A 66 -2.74 10.59 -2.29
CA ALA A 66 -1.47 9.89 -2.45
C ALA A 66 -0.31 10.51 -1.65
N SER A 67 -0.31 11.83 -1.48
CA SER A 67 0.69 12.54 -0.66
C SER A 67 0.57 12.20 0.83
N VAL A 68 -0.65 12.01 1.34
CA VAL A 68 -0.92 11.61 2.71
C VAL A 68 -0.53 10.14 2.90
N ALA A 69 -0.95 9.27 1.99
CA ALA A 69 -0.62 7.85 2.03
C ALA A 69 0.89 7.62 1.98
N LYS A 70 1.62 8.33 1.10
CA LYS A 70 3.07 8.21 1.00
C LYS A 70 3.77 8.57 2.32
N GLN A 71 3.45 9.73 2.89
CA GLN A 71 4.04 10.16 4.17
C GLN A 71 3.74 9.16 5.29
N LEU A 72 2.51 8.64 5.31
CA LEU A 72 2.11 7.66 6.30
C LEU A 72 2.90 6.35 6.16
N LEU A 73 2.96 5.81 4.94
CA LEU A 73 3.65 4.56 4.65
C LEU A 73 5.16 4.68 4.90
N ASP A 74 5.80 5.79 4.53
CA ASP A 74 7.22 6.03 4.79
C ASP A 74 7.52 6.05 6.29
N ASN A 75 6.64 6.67 7.09
CA ASN A 75 6.79 6.70 8.55
C ASN A 75 6.59 5.33 9.19
N LEU A 76 5.58 4.57 8.75
CA LEU A 76 5.33 3.21 9.25
C LEU A 76 6.45 2.25 8.83
N ALA A 77 6.90 2.29 7.58
CA ALA A 77 8.01 1.49 7.07
C ALA A 77 9.27 1.67 7.92
N ARG A 78 9.67 2.92 8.21
CA ARG A 78 10.80 3.21 9.11
C ARG A 78 10.64 2.60 10.49
N ARG A 79 9.46 2.74 11.10
CA ARG A 79 9.18 2.18 12.44
C ARG A 79 9.29 0.65 12.46
N LEU A 80 8.76 -0.02 11.43
CA LEU A 80 8.85 -1.48 11.32
C LEU A 80 10.29 -1.95 11.13
N ILE A 81 11.08 -1.21 10.38
CA ILE A 81 12.51 -1.46 10.21
C ILE A 81 13.24 -1.30 11.55
N ASP A 82 13.02 -0.19 12.25
CA ASP A 82 13.67 0.10 13.53
C ASP A 82 13.31 -0.94 14.61
N ARG A 83 12.05 -1.38 14.61
CA ARG A 83 11.55 -2.45 15.50
C ARG A 83 12.01 -3.85 15.08
N GLY A 84 12.39 -4.05 13.82
CA GLY A 84 12.84 -5.32 13.25
C GLY A 84 11.74 -6.39 13.10
N THR A 85 10.47 -6.07 13.38
CA THR A 85 9.34 -7.00 13.25
C THR A 85 8.14 -6.31 12.62
N GLY A 86 7.39 -7.08 11.84
CA GLY A 86 6.26 -6.60 11.07
C GLY A 86 5.03 -6.34 11.93
N PRO A 87 4.03 -5.66 11.37
CA PRO A 87 2.74 -5.45 12.03
C PRO A 87 2.08 -6.80 12.34
N ALA A 88 1.62 -6.99 13.57
CA ALA A 88 0.71 -8.08 13.87
C ALA A 88 -0.69 -7.81 13.26
N PRO A 89 -1.46 -8.85 12.89
CA PRO A 89 -2.86 -8.68 12.51
C PRO A 89 -3.64 -7.94 13.61
N GLY A 90 -4.31 -6.85 13.24
CA GLY A 90 -5.05 -5.97 14.16
C GLY A 90 -4.17 -5.04 15.00
N GLU A 91 -2.85 -5.02 14.81
CA GLU A 91 -1.96 -4.11 15.53
C GLU A 91 -2.35 -2.66 15.27
N ARG A 92 -2.37 -1.85 16.33
CA ARG A 92 -2.70 -0.42 16.25
C ARG A 92 -1.46 0.45 16.33
N PHE A 93 -1.47 1.54 15.54
CA PHE A 93 -0.43 2.55 15.51
C PHE A 93 -1.00 3.90 15.98
N PRO A 94 -1.08 4.14 17.31
CA PRO A 94 -1.67 5.36 17.86
C PRO A 94 -0.85 6.62 17.55
N GLU A 95 0.44 6.47 17.29
CA GLU A 95 1.36 7.58 17.04
C GLU A 95 1.58 7.89 15.54
N ALA A 96 0.97 7.11 14.64
CA ALA A 96 1.26 7.18 13.22
C ALA A 96 0.34 8.12 12.42
N ALA A 97 -0.85 8.44 12.94
CA ALA A 97 -1.71 9.46 12.34
C ALA A 97 -1.65 10.78 13.12
N SER A 98 -1.60 11.89 12.40
CA SER A 98 -1.79 13.22 12.99
C SER A 98 -3.24 13.39 13.44
N GLY A 99 -3.46 13.87 14.67
CA GLY A 99 -4.80 14.21 15.17
C GLY A 99 -5.51 13.16 16.04
N GLY A 100 -4.79 12.16 16.57
CA GLY A 100 -5.34 11.22 17.56
C GLY A 100 -6.20 10.09 16.97
N LEU A 101 -6.19 9.94 15.64
CA LEU A 101 -6.74 8.76 14.98
C LEU A 101 -5.72 7.62 15.08
N GLU A 102 -6.14 6.47 15.59
CA GLU A 102 -5.31 5.27 15.55
C GLU A 102 -5.33 4.69 14.13
N LEU A 103 -4.26 4.07 13.68
CA LEU A 103 -4.29 3.23 12.48
C LEU A 103 -4.28 1.77 12.90
N ALA A 104 -4.83 0.88 12.08
CA ALA A 104 -4.81 -0.55 12.32
C ALA A 104 -4.23 -1.30 11.12
N ALA A 105 -3.42 -2.31 11.39
CA ALA A 105 -2.93 -3.27 10.42
C ALA A 105 -4.00 -4.36 10.20
N MET A 106 -4.55 -4.44 9.00
CA MET A 106 -5.48 -5.49 8.60
C MET A 106 -4.82 -6.42 7.58
N PRO A 107 -4.87 -7.75 7.76
CA PRO A 107 -4.37 -8.69 6.76
C PRO A 107 -5.04 -8.44 5.40
N MET A 108 -4.25 -8.32 4.33
CA MET A 108 -4.81 -8.29 2.98
C MET A 108 -5.06 -9.72 2.51
N THR A 109 -6.34 -10.04 2.29
CA THR A 109 -6.75 -11.32 1.68
C THR A 109 -6.77 -11.26 0.16
N ASP A 110 -6.92 -10.06 -0.41
CA ASP A 110 -6.80 -9.79 -1.84
C ASP A 110 -5.71 -8.75 -2.06
N SER A 111 -4.65 -9.14 -2.77
CA SER A 111 -3.49 -8.30 -3.05
C SER A 111 -3.13 -8.30 -4.54
N ARG A 112 -4.06 -8.77 -5.39
CA ARG A 112 -3.87 -8.86 -6.85
C ARG A 112 -3.58 -7.50 -7.49
N ASP A 113 -4.03 -6.43 -6.86
CA ASP A 113 -3.85 -5.05 -7.29
C ASP A 113 -2.39 -4.59 -7.17
N LEU A 114 -1.56 -5.26 -6.37
CA LEU A 114 -0.15 -4.88 -6.15
C LEU A 114 0.76 -5.46 -7.25
N VAL A 115 0.42 -5.19 -8.51
CA VAL A 115 0.99 -5.82 -9.71
C VAL A 115 2.52 -5.77 -9.74
N LEU A 116 3.13 -4.64 -9.38
CA LEU A 116 4.58 -4.49 -9.46
C LEU A 116 5.34 -5.35 -8.43
N ILE A 117 4.69 -5.74 -7.32
CA ILE A 117 5.30 -6.62 -6.31
C ILE A 117 5.43 -8.03 -6.88
N ASN A 118 4.41 -8.51 -7.60
CA ASN A 118 4.44 -9.81 -8.29
C ASN A 118 5.56 -9.91 -9.34
N CYS A 119 5.98 -8.78 -9.92
CA CYS A 119 7.11 -8.75 -10.85
C CYS A 119 8.49 -8.77 -10.15
N LEU A 120 8.55 -8.42 -8.87
CA LEU A 120 9.80 -8.26 -8.12
C LEU A 120 10.09 -9.43 -7.18
N TYR A 121 9.05 -10.02 -6.58
CA TYR A 121 9.20 -11.02 -5.54
C TYR A 121 8.34 -12.25 -5.84
N PRO A 122 8.90 -13.48 -5.81
CA PRO A 122 8.15 -14.71 -6.03
C PRO A 122 7.23 -15.04 -4.85
N GLN A 123 7.58 -14.56 -3.65
CA GLN A 123 6.81 -14.72 -2.42
C GLN A 123 6.86 -13.41 -1.65
N TRP A 124 5.69 -12.95 -1.22
CA TRP A 124 5.52 -11.72 -0.45
C TRP A 124 4.20 -11.79 0.32
N SER A 125 4.02 -10.87 1.27
CA SER A 125 2.76 -10.68 1.99
C SER A 125 2.48 -9.19 2.11
N ALA A 126 1.22 -8.82 2.28
CA ALA A 126 0.84 -7.43 2.47
C ALA A 126 -0.18 -7.24 3.60
N VAL A 127 -0.13 -6.06 4.16
CA VAL A 127 -1.01 -5.58 5.22
C VAL A 127 -1.60 -4.26 4.77
N GLN A 128 -2.92 -4.15 4.90
CA GLN A 128 -3.62 -2.90 4.68
C GLN A 128 -3.59 -2.10 5.96
N ILE A 129 -3.13 -0.86 5.86
CA ILE A 129 -3.23 0.12 6.93
C ILE A 129 -4.55 0.86 6.75
N VAL A 130 -5.43 0.71 7.73
CA VAL A 130 -6.76 1.32 7.76
C VAL A 130 -6.87 2.27 8.94
N TRP A 131 -7.73 3.27 8.82
CA TRP A 131 -8.28 3.93 9.99
C TRP A 131 -9.37 2.99 10.55
N PRO A 132 -9.24 2.47 11.78
CA PRO A 132 -10.39 1.94 12.48
C PRO A 132 -11.33 3.12 12.65
N ASP A 133 -12.51 3.06 12.02
CA ASP A 133 -13.46 4.16 12.05
C ASP A 133 -13.54 4.80 13.44
N ALA A 134 -13.43 6.13 13.50
CA ALA A 134 -13.77 6.89 14.71
C ALA A 134 -15.26 6.73 15.09
N GLY A 135 -16.05 6.06 14.26
CA GLY A 135 -17.43 5.67 14.48
C GLY A 135 -17.60 4.16 14.59
N ALA A 136 -17.20 3.57 15.71
CA ALA A 136 -17.93 2.42 16.26
C ALA A 136 -19.32 2.91 16.70
N GLY A 137 -20.15 3.16 15.70
CA GLY A 137 -21.52 3.60 15.78
C GLY A 137 -22.28 3.06 14.56
N CYS A 138 -22.02 1.81 14.19
CA CYS A 138 -23.00 1.03 13.45
C CYS A 138 -23.85 0.29 14.50
N PRO A 139 -25.01 0.84 14.94
CA PRO A 139 -25.97 0.05 15.69
C PRO A 139 -26.41 -1.08 14.76
N GLY A 140 -26.33 -2.30 15.30
CA GLY A 140 -26.34 -3.52 14.54
C GLY A 140 -27.43 -3.62 13.48
N ASN A 141 -27.04 -4.19 12.34
CA ASN A 141 -27.85 -5.24 11.74
C ASN A 141 -28.05 -6.34 12.80
N GLN A 142 -29.02 -6.16 13.70
CA GLN A 142 -29.65 -7.29 14.37
C GLN A 142 -30.45 -8.00 13.29
N GLY A 143 -29.88 -9.08 12.78
CA GLY A 143 -30.63 -10.03 11.98
C GLY A 143 -31.77 -10.64 12.79
N ALA A 144 -32.89 -10.82 12.09
CA ALA A 144 -33.91 -11.85 12.25
C ALA A 144 -34.77 -11.85 13.53
N HIS A 145 -36.04 -11.43 13.40
CA HIS A 145 -37.17 -12.35 13.21
C HIS A 145 -38.43 -11.63 12.69
#